data_AF-A0A3A1XZG3-F1
#
_entry.id   AF-A0A3A1XZG3-F1
#
_cell.length_a   1.000
_cell.length_b   1.000
_cell.length_c   1.000
_cell.angle_alpha   90.00
_cell.angle_beta   90.00
_cell.angle_gamma   90.00
#
_symmetry.space_group_name_H-M   'P 1'
#
loop_
_entity.id
_entity.type
_entity.pdbx_description
1 polymer ?
#
loop_
_entity_poly.entity_id
_entity_poly.type
_entity_poly.pdbx_seq_one_letter_code
_entity_poly.pdbx_strand_id
1 'polypeptide(L)'
;MQIFKYIITCLLVGCLLHTLPASATTIQLIGRVLEDGKTVRYESTAYYNVNSLLCGNADYSFEFRIIDWHFYVSGGGVDQAAGQFFTLKRIGFNVTGRGSSQDHVAVGDNAGSYRFTSNFHKNANIKIYFDLLFNNDDYILNDTDITIPPSSLLRMTSSNCYMVPAMNSKFSSYNQSAYLLKSNLSLRLESSNSVKVNPDIKTCAIDGATDQTVQLDTVFKHELDRNTTVQAGNFAIRLNCSQATATHSYIVYSDGNNNANTSNLLTLDSRSTAKGVGIQVVDETTGAAIKFAPIPTAQFIKVSQVTSFSAVNSANRYITRNYTVNYVKNGTVTAGDLSAKMVYTLLYR
;
A
#
# COMPACT_ATOMS: atom_id res chain seq x y z
N MET A 1 -32.66 -0.42 -16.67
CA MET A 1 -33.66 -0.60 -15.61
C MET A 1 -33.51 -2.04 -15.10
N GLN A 2 -32.55 -2.28 -14.21
CA GLN A 2 -32.68 -2.23 -12.75
C GLN A 2 -33.56 -3.35 -12.16
N ILE A 3 -32.92 -4.10 -11.26
CA ILE A 3 -33.43 -4.69 -10.01
C ILE A 3 -34.10 -6.08 -10.13
N PHE A 4 -33.72 -6.95 -9.18
CA PHE A 4 -34.15 -8.35 -8.93
C PHE A 4 -33.34 -9.48 -9.60
N LYS A 5 -32.09 -9.68 -9.14
CA LYS A 5 -31.39 -10.98 -9.29
C LYS A 5 -30.47 -11.36 -8.12
N TYR A 6 -30.69 -10.77 -6.94
CA TYR A 6 -29.86 -10.98 -5.75
C TYR A 6 -30.67 -11.48 -4.55
N ILE A 7 -31.49 -12.53 -4.73
CA ILE A 7 -32.12 -13.25 -3.62
C ILE A 7 -32.19 -14.74 -4.00
N ILE A 8 -31.52 -15.59 -3.20
CA ILE A 8 -31.56 -17.06 -3.15
C ILE A 8 -30.71 -17.81 -4.19
N THR A 9 -29.41 -17.94 -3.92
CA THR A 9 -28.66 -19.19 -4.17
C THR A 9 -27.41 -19.26 -3.27
N CYS A 10 -27.62 -19.51 -1.97
CA CYS A 10 -26.56 -19.99 -1.06
C CYS A 10 -27.18 -20.79 0.11
N LEU A 11 -28.17 -21.63 -0.22
CA LEU A 11 -28.56 -22.76 0.59
C LEU A 11 -27.79 -23.97 0.07
N LEU A 12 -27.06 -24.66 0.97
CA LEU A 12 -26.36 -25.95 0.78
C LEU A 12 -24.93 -25.92 0.20
N VAL A 13 -23.98 -25.29 0.89
CA VAL A 13 -22.72 -25.94 1.28
C VAL A 13 -22.33 -25.35 2.64
N GLY A 14 -22.25 -26.21 3.66
CA GLY A 14 -21.74 -25.83 4.97
C GLY A 14 -20.29 -25.34 4.85
N CYS A 15 -20.07 -24.06 5.08
CA CYS A 15 -18.79 -23.56 5.51
C CYS A 15 -19.05 -22.80 6.81
N LEU A 16 -18.45 -23.31 7.89
CA LEU A 16 -18.58 -22.86 9.26
C LEU A 16 -18.82 -21.34 9.36
N LEU A 17 -20.06 -20.98 9.68
CA LEU A 17 -20.33 -19.84 10.55
C LEU A 17 -19.45 -20.05 11.79
N HIS A 18 -18.28 -19.41 11.80
CA HIS A 18 -17.52 -19.18 13.02
C HIS A 18 -18.34 -18.20 13.85
N THR A 19 -19.30 -18.74 14.59
CA THR A 19 -19.98 -18.03 15.66
C THR A 19 -18.91 -17.48 16.59
N LEU A 20 -18.74 -16.16 16.54
CA LEU A 20 -17.81 -15.40 17.37
C LEU A 20 -18.05 -15.71 18.86
N PRO A 21 -17.02 -16.03 19.67
CA PRO A 21 -17.17 -15.96 21.11
C PRO A 21 -17.38 -14.50 21.54
N ALA A 22 -18.34 -14.30 22.43
CA ALA A 22 -18.98 -13.01 22.79
C ALA A 22 -18.13 -12.03 23.63
N SER A 23 -16.79 -12.10 23.60
CA SER A 23 -15.94 -11.13 24.30
C SER A 23 -14.53 -11.11 23.72
N ALA A 24 -14.34 -10.43 22.59
CA ALA A 24 -12.98 -10.09 22.17
C ALA A 24 -12.43 -9.07 23.17
N THR A 25 -11.35 -9.41 23.88
CA THR A 25 -10.67 -8.46 24.76
C THR A 25 -9.98 -7.41 23.91
N THR A 26 -10.32 -6.13 24.12
CA THR A 26 -9.68 -5.02 23.43
C THR A 26 -8.40 -4.60 24.15
N ILE A 27 -7.29 -4.60 23.42
CA ILE A 27 -5.97 -4.17 23.89
C ILE A 27 -5.60 -2.86 23.18
N GLN A 28 -5.32 -1.83 23.97
CA GLN A 28 -4.85 -0.55 23.46
C GLN A 28 -3.34 -0.58 23.23
N LEU A 29 -2.93 -0.13 22.05
CA LEU A 29 -1.53 -0.10 21.59
C LEU A 29 -1.05 1.32 21.38
N ILE A 30 0.21 1.61 21.69
CA ILE A 30 0.90 2.82 21.25
C ILE A 30 1.86 2.44 20.13
N GLY A 31 1.74 3.14 19.01
CA GLY A 31 2.64 3.00 17.87
C GLY A 31 3.76 4.03 17.90
N ARG A 32 4.96 3.63 17.47
CA ARG A 32 6.13 4.50 17.22
C ARG A 32 6.93 4.02 16.02
N VAL A 33 7.55 4.93 15.29
CA VAL A 33 8.49 4.58 14.21
C VAL A 33 9.83 4.18 14.83
N LEU A 34 10.45 3.14 14.30
CA LEU A 34 11.80 2.70 14.68
C LEU A 34 12.87 3.52 13.95
N GLU A 35 14.13 3.36 14.34
CA GLU A 35 15.27 4.09 13.77
C GLU A 35 15.45 3.92 12.26
N ASP A 36 14.90 2.84 11.68
CA ASP A 36 14.95 2.60 10.23
C ASP A 36 13.98 3.45 9.41
N GLY A 37 13.11 4.24 10.06
CA GLY A 37 12.14 5.13 9.42
C GLY A 37 11.01 4.41 8.65
N LYS A 38 11.04 3.08 8.57
CA LYS A 38 10.13 2.26 7.74
C LYS A 38 9.37 1.21 8.55
N THR A 39 9.83 0.89 9.75
CA THR A 39 9.18 -0.03 10.66
C THR A 39 8.42 0.73 11.73
N VAL A 40 7.13 0.41 11.88
CA VAL A 40 6.30 0.89 12.99
C VAL A 40 6.18 -0.21 14.03
N ARG A 41 6.64 0.07 15.25
CA ARG A 41 6.40 -0.76 16.41
C ARG A 41 5.13 -0.32 17.11
N TYR A 42 4.18 -1.24 17.23
CA TYR A 42 3.05 -1.10 18.13
C TYR A 42 3.29 -1.94 19.37
N GLU A 43 2.98 -1.37 20.53
CA GLU A 43 3.21 -1.99 21.82
C GLU A 43 2.03 -1.72 22.75
N SER A 44 1.59 -2.72 23.50
CA SER A 44 0.45 -2.56 24.39
C SER A 44 0.72 -1.54 25.49
N THR A 45 -0.25 -0.69 25.80
CA THR A 45 -0.12 0.39 26.80
C THR A 45 0.12 -0.11 28.22
N ALA A 46 -0.34 -1.32 28.51
CA ALA A 46 -0.24 -1.97 29.81
C ALA A 46 0.34 -3.39 29.68
N TYR A 47 0.73 -3.94 30.83
CA TYR A 47 0.92 -5.37 31.00
C TYR A 47 -0.42 -6.04 31.29
N TYR A 48 -0.63 -7.21 30.70
CA TYR A 48 -1.83 -8.00 30.88
C TYR A 48 -1.50 -9.30 31.59
N ASN A 49 -2.28 -9.65 32.59
CA ASN A 49 -2.11 -10.92 33.28
C ASN A 49 -2.57 -12.06 32.37
N VAL A 50 -1.70 -13.03 32.13
CA VAL A 50 -1.94 -14.18 31.23
C VAL A 50 -3.23 -14.92 31.57
N ASN A 51 -3.55 -15.08 32.85
CA ASN A 51 -4.75 -15.81 33.28
C ASN A 51 -6.03 -15.09 32.84
N SER A 52 -6.04 -13.76 32.96
CA SER A 52 -7.18 -12.93 32.56
C SER A 52 -7.32 -12.77 31.06
N LEU A 53 -6.21 -12.81 30.32
CA LEU A 53 -6.18 -12.45 28.92
C LEU A 53 -6.32 -13.64 27.96
N LEU A 54 -5.66 -14.76 28.24
CA LEU A 54 -5.39 -15.78 27.22
C LEU A 54 -6.24 -17.05 27.37
N CYS A 55 -6.38 -17.59 28.59
CA CYS A 55 -6.91 -18.96 28.73
C CYS A 55 -7.72 -19.25 30.02
N GLY A 56 -8.07 -18.23 30.82
CA GLY A 56 -8.81 -18.40 32.06
C GLY A 56 -7.93 -18.87 33.25
N ASN A 57 -8.58 -19.22 34.37
CA ASN A 57 -7.90 -19.63 35.61
C ASN A 57 -7.47 -21.11 35.55
N ALA A 58 -6.16 -21.34 35.61
CA ALA A 58 -5.54 -22.67 35.67
C ALA A 58 -4.89 -22.94 37.05
N ASP A 59 -4.65 -24.20 37.41
CA ASP A 59 -3.99 -24.59 38.66
C ASP A 59 -2.46 -24.34 38.66
N TYR A 60 -1.81 -24.35 39.84
CA TYR A 60 -0.44 -23.84 40.05
C TYR A 60 0.71 -24.60 39.35
N SER A 61 0.45 -25.77 38.78
CA SER A 61 1.49 -26.67 38.24
C SER A 61 1.66 -26.60 36.71
N PHE A 62 1.08 -25.59 36.05
CA PHE A 62 0.92 -25.58 34.59
C PHE A 62 1.46 -24.31 33.90
N GLU A 63 1.95 -24.49 32.69
CA GLU A 63 2.24 -23.48 31.67
C GLU A 63 1.12 -23.46 30.63
N PHE A 64 0.84 -22.29 30.06
CA PHE A 64 -0.07 -22.16 28.93
C PHE A 64 0.73 -22.28 27.64
N ARG A 65 0.39 -23.27 26.81
CA ARG A 65 0.86 -23.36 25.43
C ARG A 65 -0.24 -22.89 24.49
N ILE A 66 0.07 -21.92 23.65
CA ILE A 66 -0.83 -21.42 22.60
C ILE A 66 -0.18 -21.74 21.27
N ILE A 67 -0.95 -22.36 20.38
CA ILE A 67 -0.51 -22.78 19.05
C ILE A 67 -1.29 -21.96 18.02
N ASP A 68 -0.75 -21.83 16.80
CA ASP A 68 -1.47 -21.30 15.64
C ASP A 68 -2.10 -19.92 15.86
N TRP A 69 -1.27 -18.95 16.26
CA TRP A 69 -1.64 -17.55 16.13
C TRP A 69 -1.89 -17.19 14.66
N HIS A 70 -2.94 -16.42 14.40
CA HIS A 70 -3.31 -15.86 13.11
C HIS A 70 -3.48 -14.36 13.29
N PHE A 71 -2.89 -13.59 12.39
CA PHE A 71 -2.87 -12.13 12.46
C PHE A 71 -3.56 -11.55 11.24
N TYR A 72 -4.47 -10.61 11.48
CA TYR A 72 -5.22 -9.93 10.44
C TYR A 72 -5.16 -8.42 10.67
N VAL A 73 -4.71 -7.68 9.67
CA VAL A 73 -4.81 -6.22 9.65
C VAL A 73 -6.10 -5.87 8.93
N SER A 74 -7.07 -5.29 9.64
CA SER A 74 -8.33 -4.83 9.03
C SER A 74 -8.41 -3.32 9.18
N GLY A 75 -8.33 -2.57 8.09
CA GLY A 75 -8.55 -1.12 8.12
C GLY A 75 -9.98 -0.82 8.57
N GLY A 76 -10.15 -0.33 9.79
CA GLY A 76 -11.43 0.12 10.31
C GLY A 76 -11.79 1.48 9.72
N GLY A 77 -12.45 1.49 8.55
CA GLY A 77 -12.96 2.69 7.89
C GLY A 77 -12.10 3.18 6.72
N VAL A 78 -12.80 3.64 5.67
CA VAL A 78 -12.45 4.24 4.33
C VAL A 78 -11.11 3.85 3.67
N ASP A 79 -10.02 3.71 4.40
CA ASP A 79 -8.73 3.20 3.94
C ASP A 79 -8.51 1.76 4.43
N GLN A 80 -9.03 0.80 3.67
CA GLN A 80 -8.71 -0.64 3.77
C GLN A 80 -7.23 -0.97 3.47
N ALA A 81 -6.35 0.01 3.57
CA ALA A 81 -5.10 0.07 2.82
C ALA A 81 -3.86 -0.21 3.70
N ALA A 82 -3.94 -0.04 5.02
CA ALA A 82 -2.81 -0.33 5.91
C ALA A 82 -2.31 -1.80 5.81
N GLY A 83 -3.22 -2.77 5.67
CA GLY A 83 -2.83 -4.17 5.45
C GLY A 83 -2.26 -4.45 4.05
N GLN A 84 -2.44 -3.54 3.09
CA GLN A 84 -1.87 -3.65 1.73
C GLN A 84 -0.45 -3.07 1.64
N PHE A 85 -0.08 -2.18 2.57
CA PHE A 85 1.20 -1.47 2.54
C PHE A 85 2.17 -1.88 3.64
N PHE A 86 1.69 -2.57 4.67
CA PHE A 86 2.53 -3.00 5.78
C PHE A 86 2.53 -4.51 5.88
N THR A 87 3.73 -5.09 5.86
CA THR A 87 3.98 -6.50 6.14
C THR A 87 4.35 -6.64 7.61
N LEU A 88 3.81 -7.64 8.30
CA LEU A 88 4.21 -7.94 9.66
C LEU A 88 5.63 -8.56 9.66
N LYS A 89 6.56 -7.87 10.33
CA LYS A 89 7.98 -8.26 10.40
C LYS A 89 8.30 -9.10 11.64
N ARG A 90 7.66 -8.77 12.77
CA ARG A 90 7.93 -9.40 14.06
C ARG A 90 6.71 -9.29 14.95
N ILE A 91 6.49 -10.32 15.77
CA ILE A 91 5.58 -10.28 16.91
C ILE A 91 6.38 -10.72 18.14
N GLY A 92 6.18 -10.07 19.27
CA GLY A 92 6.85 -10.47 20.49
C GLY A 92 6.02 -10.22 21.73
N PHE A 93 6.41 -10.90 22.79
CA PHE A 93 5.80 -10.82 24.11
C PHE A 93 6.90 -10.54 25.13
N ASN A 94 6.87 -9.33 25.69
CA ASN A 94 7.70 -9.01 26.85
C ASN A 94 7.02 -9.57 28.09
N VAL A 95 7.60 -10.63 28.65
CA VAL A 95 7.09 -11.33 29.82
C VAL A 95 7.79 -10.81 31.08
N THR A 96 7.02 -10.44 32.11
CA THR A 96 7.54 -10.08 33.43
C THR A 96 7.05 -11.08 34.49
N GLY A 97 7.93 -11.44 35.43
CA GLY A 97 7.69 -12.48 36.45
C GLY A 97 8.62 -13.70 36.30
N ARG A 98 8.13 -14.91 36.60
CA ARG A 98 8.81 -16.16 36.25
C ARG A 98 8.63 -16.40 34.74
N GLY A 99 9.71 -16.35 33.97
CA GLY A 99 9.74 -16.59 32.53
C GLY A 99 10.77 -15.74 31.80
N SER A 100 11.07 -16.09 30.55
CA SER A 100 11.90 -15.27 29.65
C SER A 100 11.03 -14.55 28.60
N SER A 101 11.47 -13.37 28.15
CA SER A 101 10.88 -12.72 26.97
C SER A 101 10.88 -13.68 25.78
N GLN A 102 9.82 -13.66 24.97
CA GLN A 102 9.73 -14.48 23.77
C GLN A 102 9.53 -13.58 22.55
N ASP A 103 10.51 -13.64 21.66
CA ASP A 103 10.50 -12.93 20.38
C ASP A 103 10.27 -13.94 19.27
N HIS A 104 9.24 -13.71 18.46
CA HIS A 104 8.93 -14.55 17.31
C HIS A 104 9.15 -13.72 16.05
N VAL A 105 10.16 -14.11 15.27
CA VAL A 105 10.33 -13.56 13.92
C VAL A 105 9.17 -14.05 13.08
N ALA A 106 8.49 -13.13 12.41
CA ALA A 106 7.31 -13.46 11.63
C ALA A 106 7.75 -14.21 10.36
N VAL A 107 7.60 -15.53 10.35
CA VAL A 107 7.77 -16.35 9.14
C VAL A 107 6.39 -16.49 8.51
N GLY A 108 6.13 -15.70 7.48
CA GLY A 108 4.83 -15.72 6.81
C GLY A 108 4.60 -17.07 6.13
N ASP A 109 3.43 -17.65 6.31
CA ASP A 109 2.90 -18.52 5.27
C ASP A 109 2.37 -17.61 4.14
N ASN A 110 2.43 -18.06 2.89
CA ASN A 110 1.98 -17.28 1.72
C ASN A 110 0.47 -16.95 1.75
N ALA A 111 -0.25 -17.25 2.85
CA ALA A 111 -1.66 -16.95 3.08
C ALA A 111 -1.88 -15.79 4.06
N GLY A 112 -0.83 -15.12 4.53
CA GLY A 112 -0.93 -13.98 5.45
C GLY A 112 -1.23 -14.38 6.90
N SER A 113 -1.13 -15.67 7.25
CA SER A 113 -1.16 -16.13 8.64
C SER A 113 0.26 -16.39 9.17
N TYR A 114 0.50 -15.98 10.41
CA TYR A 114 1.80 -16.16 11.07
C TYR A 114 1.67 -17.13 12.23
N ARG A 115 1.97 -18.40 12.00
CA ARG A 115 1.84 -19.43 13.02
C ARG A 115 3.10 -19.52 13.86
N PHE A 116 2.96 -19.29 15.15
CA PHE A 116 4.02 -19.56 16.13
C PHE A 116 3.42 -20.18 17.39
N THR A 117 4.26 -20.87 18.16
CA THR A 117 3.88 -21.45 19.45
C THR A 117 4.57 -20.65 20.56
N SER A 118 3.79 -20.27 21.57
CA SER A 118 4.29 -19.52 22.73
C SER A 118 3.91 -20.24 24.03
N ASN A 119 4.85 -20.33 24.96
CA ASN A 119 4.60 -20.86 26.30
C ASN A 119 4.64 -19.72 27.33
N PHE A 120 3.62 -19.61 28.17
CA PHE A 120 3.54 -18.59 29.22
C PHE A 120 3.32 -19.23 30.59
N HIS A 121 4.04 -18.74 31.60
CA HIS A 121 3.78 -19.16 32.98
C HIS A 121 2.50 -18.51 33.52
N LYS A 122 1.80 -19.22 34.42
CA LYS A 122 0.69 -18.67 35.20
C LYS A 122 1.13 -17.42 35.98
N ASN A 123 0.25 -16.43 36.07
CA ASN A 123 0.50 -15.12 36.69
C ASN A 123 1.62 -14.29 36.04
N ALA A 124 2.18 -14.73 34.91
CA ALA A 124 3.05 -13.88 34.13
C ALA A 124 2.25 -12.69 33.61
N ASN A 125 2.92 -11.54 33.58
CA ASN A 125 2.38 -10.31 33.02
C ASN A 125 3.05 -10.11 31.67
N ILE A 126 2.25 -10.00 30.62
CA ILE A 126 2.75 -9.88 29.24
C ILE A 126 2.44 -8.52 28.66
N LYS A 127 3.41 -7.97 27.93
CA LYS A 127 3.24 -6.83 27.05
C LYS A 127 3.38 -7.33 25.63
N ILE A 128 2.39 -7.04 24.79
CA ILE A 128 2.35 -7.53 23.42
C ILE A 128 2.92 -6.43 22.53
N TYR A 129 3.82 -6.78 21.63
CA TYR A 129 4.29 -5.86 20.62
C TYR A 129 4.40 -6.53 19.26
N PHE A 130 4.38 -5.73 18.21
CA PHE A 130 4.67 -6.19 16.86
C PHE A 130 5.23 -5.03 16.02
N ASP A 131 5.99 -5.43 15.00
CA ASP A 131 6.63 -4.53 14.08
C ASP A 131 5.99 -4.70 12.70
N LEU A 132 5.42 -3.63 12.19
CA LEU A 132 4.90 -3.53 10.83
C LEU A 132 5.95 -2.85 9.96
N LEU A 133 6.43 -3.52 8.94
CA LEU A 133 7.34 -2.99 7.95
C LEU A 133 6.55 -2.46 6.76
N PHE A 134 6.77 -1.21 6.39
CA PHE A 134 6.24 -0.69 5.13
C PHE A 134 6.86 -1.46 3.94
N ASN A 135 6.02 -2.18 3.19
CA ASN A 135 6.39 -2.92 1.99
C ASN A 135 5.90 -2.17 0.75
N ASN A 136 6.83 -1.73 -0.09
CA ASN A 136 6.62 -0.74 -1.15
C ASN A 136 6.78 -1.30 -2.57
N ASP A 137 6.88 -2.62 -2.76
CA ASP A 137 7.22 -3.17 -4.08
C ASP A 137 6.12 -2.90 -5.13
N ASP A 138 4.85 -2.94 -4.74
CA ASP A 138 3.71 -2.74 -5.65
C ASP A 138 3.13 -1.32 -5.65
N TYR A 139 3.60 -0.45 -4.74
CA TYR A 139 2.99 0.84 -4.49
C TYR A 139 3.99 2.00 -4.45
N ILE A 140 3.52 3.16 -4.89
CA ILE A 140 4.26 4.41 -4.91
C ILE A 140 3.56 5.39 -3.97
N LEU A 141 4.36 6.10 -3.18
CA LEU A 141 3.88 7.13 -2.26
C LEU A 141 3.76 8.47 -2.99
N ASN A 142 2.60 9.11 -2.89
CA ASN A 142 2.31 10.42 -3.47
C ASN A 142 2.30 11.54 -2.41
N ASP A 143 2.87 11.26 -1.23
CA ASP A 143 2.94 12.16 -0.07
C ASP A 143 4.32 12.01 0.59
N THR A 144 4.71 12.96 1.44
CA THR A 144 5.97 12.90 2.19
C THR A 144 5.86 12.04 3.46
N ASP A 145 4.64 11.92 4.02
CA ASP A 145 4.37 11.14 5.21
C ASP A 145 3.22 10.14 4.97
N ILE A 146 3.29 8.98 5.62
CA ILE A 146 2.14 8.07 5.80
C ILE A 146 1.63 8.25 7.22
N THR A 147 0.36 8.61 7.39
CA THR A 147 -0.25 8.66 8.72
C THR A 147 -1.11 7.41 8.94
N ILE A 148 -0.70 6.56 9.88
CA ILE A 148 -1.56 5.50 10.41
C ILE A 148 -2.46 6.13 11.48
N PRO A 149 -3.79 6.18 11.30
CA PRO A 149 -4.68 6.84 12.25
C PRO A 149 -4.83 6.05 13.57
N PRO A 150 -5.30 6.69 14.65
CA PRO A 150 -5.76 5.98 15.83
C PRO A 150 -6.94 5.06 15.48
N SER A 151 -7.23 4.09 16.34
CA SER A 151 -8.24 3.04 16.14
C SER A 151 -8.00 2.13 14.93
N SER A 152 -6.78 2.14 14.38
CA SER A 152 -6.37 1.16 13.38
C SER A 152 -6.47 -0.23 13.99
N LEU A 153 -7.28 -1.07 13.36
CA LEU A 153 -7.71 -2.34 13.91
C LEU A 153 -6.80 -3.47 13.43
N LEU A 154 -6.25 -4.19 14.42
CA LEU A 154 -5.50 -5.41 14.21
C LEU A 154 -6.20 -6.50 14.99
N ARG A 155 -6.36 -7.66 14.38
CA ARG A 155 -7.00 -8.81 15.00
C ARG A 155 -5.98 -9.92 15.11
N MET A 156 -5.88 -10.45 16.32
CA MET A 156 -5.04 -11.60 16.58
C MET A 156 -5.94 -12.73 17.12
N THR A 157 -5.95 -13.87 16.45
CA THR A 157 -6.66 -15.07 16.90
C THR A 157 -5.68 -16.17 17.18
N SER A 158 -5.94 -17.04 18.14
CA SER A 158 -5.21 -18.30 18.26
C SER A 158 -6.18 -19.45 18.37
N SER A 159 -5.82 -20.60 17.81
CA SER A 159 -6.55 -21.85 18.02
C SER A 159 -5.84 -22.70 19.08
N ASN A 160 -6.64 -23.27 19.98
CA ASN A 160 -6.21 -24.26 20.98
C ASN A 160 -5.22 -23.72 22.03
N CYS A 161 -5.76 -23.36 23.20
CA CYS A 161 -4.94 -23.17 24.40
C CYS A 161 -4.86 -24.46 25.20
N TYR A 162 -3.63 -24.87 25.53
CA TYR A 162 -3.34 -26.08 26.31
C TYR A 162 -2.74 -25.70 27.66
N MET A 163 -3.16 -26.41 28.71
CA MET A 163 -2.41 -26.48 29.96
C MET A 163 -1.33 -27.56 29.86
N VAL A 164 -0.07 -27.20 30.05
CA VAL A 164 1.05 -28.14 30.03
C VAL A 164 1.68 -28.18 31.42
N PRO A 165 1.86 -29.33 32.07
CA PRO A 165 2.57 -29.40 33.34
C PRO A 165 3.99 -28.81 33.21
N ALA A 166 4.37 -27.90 34.11
CA ALA A 166 5.63 -27.14 34.06
C ALA A 166 6.92 -28.01 34.09
N MET A 167 6.80 -29.30 34.39
CA MET A 167 7.93 -30.24 34.47
C MET A 167 8.10 -31.14 33.24
N ASN A 168 7.28 -31.00 32.19
CA ASN A 168 7.29 -31.94 31.07
C ASN A 168 7.76 -31.29 29.75
N SER A 169 9.06 -31.35 29.47
CA SER A 169 9.68 -30.84 28.24
C SER A 169 9.36 -31.64 26.98
N LYS A 170 8.68 -32.79 27.11
CA LYS A 170 8.27 -33.66 25.99
C LYS A 170 6.76 -33.84 25.97
N PHE A 171 6.04 -32.77 25.64
CA PHE A 171 4.63 -32.86 25.29
C PHE A 171 4.51 -33.54 23.92
N SER A 172 4.37 -34.87 23.89
CA SER A 172 4.06 -35.61 22.67
C SER A 172 2.61 -35.32 22.24
N SER A 173 2.34 -35.39 20.96
CA SER A 173 1.01 -35.16 20.35
C SER A 173 -0.13 -36.03 20.89
N TYR A 174 0.18 -37.03 21.73
CA TYR A 174 -0.73 -38.08 22.15
C TYR A 174 -1.68 -37.69 23.31
N ASN A 175 -1.39 -36.63 24.09
CA ASN A 175 -2.22 -36.23 25.26
C ASN A 175 -2.86 -34.83 25.15
N GLN A 176 -2.85 -34.22 23.96
CA GLN A 176 -3.31 -32.84 23.76
C GLN A 176 -4.81 -32.64 24.09
N SER A 177 -5.63 -33.68 23.88
CA SER A 177 -7.08 -33.65 24.09
C SER A 177 -7.49 -33.55 25.57
N ALA A 178 -6.65 -34.01 26.49
CA ALA A 178 -6.97 -34.07 27.93
C ALA A 178 -6.76 -32.75 28.68
N TYR A 179 -6.04 -31.79 28.08
CA TYR A 179 -5.64 -30.53 28.70
C TYR A 179 -6.13 -29.27 27.94
N LEU A 180 -7.14 -29.44 27.10
CA LEU A 180 -7.66 -28.40 26.22
C LEU A 180 -8.69 -27.56 26.99
N LEU A 181 -8.38 -26.28 27.27
CA LEU A 181 -9.20 -25.46 28.17
C LEU A 181 -10.38 -24.74 27.51
N LYS A 182 -10.28 -24.39 26.21
CA LYS A 182 -11.38 -23.95 25.34
C LYS A 182 -10.83 -23.58 23.95
N SER A 183 -11.73 -23.65 22.97
CA SER A 183 -11.51 -23.41 21.55
C SER A 183 -11.52 -21.92 21.20
N ASN A 184 -10.42 -21.45 20.65
CA ASN A 184 -10.23 -20.17 19.95
C ASN A 184 -10.27 -18.90 20.81
N LEU A 185 -9.10 -18.25 20.97
CA LEU A 185 -8.95 -16.93 21.55
C LEU A 185 -9.01 -15.88 20.42
N SER A 186 -9.72 -14.78 20.64
CA SER A 186 -9.69 -13.62 19.75
C SER A 186 -9.39 -12.34 20.53
N LEU A 187 -8.30 -11.69 20.17
CA LEU A 187 -7.89 -10.40 20.70
C LEU A 187 -8.13 -9.32 19.65
N ARG A 188 -8.75 -8.23 20.09
CA ARG A 188 -8.95 -7.02 19.31
C ARG A 188 -7.87 -6.02 19.72
N LEU A 189 -6.97 -5.69 18.81
CA LEU A 189 -5.86 -4.77 19.06
C LEU A 189 -6.16 -3.46 18.34
N GLU A 190 -6.11 -2.34 19.07
CA GLU A 190 -6.41 -1.02 18.50
C GLU A 190 -5.29 -0.04 18.81
N SER A 191 -4.86 0.73 17.80
CA SER A 191 -3.96 1.86 18.05
C SER A 191 -4.68 2.94 18.84
N SER A 192 -4.01 3.48 19.85
CA SER A 192 -4.52 4.58 20.67
C SER A 192 -4.07 5.95 20.16
N ASN A 193 -3.00 5.98 19.35
CA ASN A 193 -2.43 7.18 18.74
C ASN A 193 -2.28 7.03 17.23
N SER A 194 -2.17 8.17 16.54
CA SER A 194 -1.66 8.21 15.17
C SER A 194 -0.16 8.03 15.13
N VAL A 195 0.35 7.33 14.11
CA VAL A 195 1.79 7.23 13.82
C VAL A 195 2.07 7.79 12.44
N LYS A 196 3.00 8.73 12.34
CA LYS A 196 3.52 9.21 11.06
C LYS A 196 4.77 8.46 10.69
N VAL A 197 4.77 7.79 9.54
CA VAL A 197 5.93 7.14 8.94
C VAL A 197 6.45 8.04 7.83
N ASN A 198 7.70 8.49 7.94
CA ASN A 198 8.36 9.25 6.90
C ASN A 198 9.46 8.36 6.30
N PRO A 199 9.19 7.70 5.16
CA PRO A 199 10.25 7.00 4.47
C PRO A 199 11.21 8.06 3.93
N ASP A 200 12.47 8.08 4.42
CA ASP A 200 13.53 9.00 3.98
C ASP A 200 13.95 8.75 2.52
N ILE A 201 13.03 9.05 1.59
CA ILE A 201 13.18 8.89 0.16
C ILE A 201 13.48 10.28 -0.41
N LYS A 202 14.73 10.48 -0.80
CA LYS A 202 15.15 11.62 -1.59
C LYS A 202 14.77 11.37 -3.04
N THR A 203 13.93 12.24 -3.58
CA THR A 203 13.47 12.19 -4.98
C THR A 203 14.47 12.87 -5.91
N CYS A 204 14.23 12.77 -7.21
CA CYS A 204 15.00 13.56 -8.19
C CYS A 204 14.44 14.97 -8.29
N ALA A 205 15.31 15.95 -8.55
CA ALA A 205 14.90 17.31 -8.90
C ALA A 205 14.64 17.41 -10.41
N ILE A 206 13.68 18.25 -10.82
CA ILE A 206 13.55 18.64 -12.24
C ILE A 206 14.78 19.48 -12.61
N ASP A 207 15.46 19.08 -13.67
CA ASP A 207 16.63 19.77 -14.21
C ASP A 207 16.19 20.72 -15.34
N GLY A 208 15.79 21.93 -14.95
CA GLY A 208 15.26 22.95 -15.85
C GLY A 208 14.00 23.63 -15.29
N ALA A 209 13.17 24.18 -16.18
CA ALA A 209 11.91 24.80 -15.81
C ALA A 209 10.82 23.74 -15.55
N THR A 210 10.06 23.92 -14.47
CA THR A 210 8.89 23.09 -14.15
C THR A 210 7.76 23.30 -15.15
N ASP A 211 7.54 24.56 -15.54
CA ASP A 211 6.63 24.94 -16.62
C ASP A 211 7.41 25.11 -17.93
N GLN A 212 7.01 24.37 -18.95
CA GLN A 212 7.61 24.42 -20.28
C GLN A 212 6.57 24.90 -21.29
N THR A 213 6.93 25.90 -22.11
CA THR A 213 6.12 26.32 -23.25
C THR A 213 6.72 25.74 -24.51
N VAL A 214 6.00 24.83 -25.17
CA VAL A 214 6.40 24.25 -26.46
C VAL A 214 5.75 25.08 -27.56
N GLN A 215 6.58 25.80 -28.32
CA GLN A 215 6.10 26.48 -29.53
C GLN A 215 5.94 25.44 -30.63
N LEU A 216 4.74 25.38 -31.21
CA LEU A 216 4.44 24.46 -32.28
C LEU A 216 4.60 25.14 -33.63
N ASP A 217 5.24 24.44 -34.56
CA ASP A 217 5.40 24.87 -35.94
C ASP A 217 4.02 25.03 -36.59
N THR A 218 3.93 26.00 -37.50
CA THR A 218 2.73 26.16 -38.33
C THR A 218 2.71 25.09 -39.41
N VAL A 219 1.60 24.36 -39.51
CA VAL A 219 1.39 23.36 -40.57
C VAL A 219 0.28 23.79 -41.50
N PHE A 220 0.42 23.48 -42.78
CA PHE A 220 -0.61 23.77 -43.75
C PHE A 220 -1.67 22.66 -43.76
N LYS A 221 -2.93 23.06 -43.96
CA LYS A 221 -4.07 22.11 -44.04
C LYS A 221 -3.82 20.95 -45.03
N HIS A 222 -3.19 21.23 -46.17
CA HIS A 222 -2.93 20.21 -47.18
C HIS A 222 -1.95 19.12 -46.70
N GLU A 223 -1.07 19.42 -45.76
CA GLU A 223 -0.15 18.45 -45.16
C GLU A 223 -0.90 17.49 -44.25
N LEU A 224 -1.84 18.01 -43.45
CA LEU A 224 -2.76 17.21 -42.63
C LEU A 224 -3.78 16.43 -43.45
N ASP A 225 -4.10 16.90 -44.67
CA ASP A 225 -4.96 16.17 -45.59
C ASP A 225 -4.22 14.99 -46.25
N ARG A 226 -2.91 15.15 -46.53
CA ARG A 226 -2.05 14.09 -47.08
C ARG A 226 -1.61 13.10 -46.00
N ASN A 227 -1.26 13.62 -44.83
CA ASN A 227 -0.76 12.87 -43.68
C ASN A 227 -1.73 13.02 -42.53
N THR A 228 -2.20 11.92 -41.96
CA THR A 228 -3.11 11.99 -40.80
C THR A 228 -2.44 12.55 -39.55
N THR A 229 -1.11 12.57 -39.50
CA THR A 229 -0.28 13.07 -38.40
C THR A 229 0.90 13.84 -38.96
N VAL A 230 1.20 15.01 -38.39
CA VAL A 230 2.34 15.86 -38.77
C VAL A 230 3.04 16.33 -37.50
N GLN A 231 4.37 16.18 -37.45
CA GLN A 231 5.17 16.66 -36.33
C GLN A 231 5.15 18.19 -36.28
N ALA A 232 5.00 18.72 -35.07
CA ALA A 232 4.79 20.14 -34.80
C ALA A 232 5.79 20.71 -33.79
N GLY A 233 6.47 19.87 -33.02
CA GLY A 233 7.44 20.35 -32.04
C GLY A 233 8.03 19.22 -31.22
N ASN A 234 8.88 19.56 -30.27
CA ASN A 234 9.47 18.62 -29.34
C ASN A 234 9.78 19.29 -28.00
N PHE A 235 9.93 18.48 -26.96
CA PHE A 235 10.40 18.91 -25.65
C PHE A 235 11.04 17.74 -24.90
N ALA A 236 11.67 18.02 -23.77
CA ALA A 236 12.29 17.00 -22.94
C ALA A 236 11.97 17.22 -21.46
N ILE A 237 11.75 16.12 -20.74
CA ILE A 237 11.71 16.11 -19.28
C ILE A 237 13.05 15.60 -18.79
N ARG A 238 13.73 16.41 -17.98
CA ARG A 238 15.07 16.12 -17.44
C ARG A 238 15.02 16.08 -15.94
N LEU A 239 15.66 15.07 -15.34
CA LEU A 239 15.74 14.88 -13.90
C LEU A 239 17.20 14.80 -13.45
N ASN A 240 17.52 15.51 -12.37
CA ASN A 240 18.75 15.34 -11.62
C ASN A 240 18.47 14.48 -10.38
N CYS A 241 18.94 13.24 -10.44
CA CYS A 241 18.82 12.23 -9.40
C CYS A 241 20.13 12.04 -8.60
N SER A 242 21.07 12.98 -8.66
CA SER A 242 22.40 12.81 -8.05
C SER A 242 22.38 12.62 -6.53
N GLN A 243 21.37 13.19 -5.86
CA GLN A 243 21.13 13.08 -4.41
C GLN A 243 19.95 12.17 -4.06
N ALA A 244 19.33 11.54 -5.06
CA ALA A 244 18.14 10.72 -4.85
C ALA A 244 18.50 9.38 -4.16
N THR A 245 17.67 8.97 -3.22
CA THR A 245 17.69 7.61 -2.63
C THR A 245 16.57 6.74 -3.20
N ALA A 246 15.65 7.34 -3.96
CA ALA A 246 14.69 6.62 -4.78
C ALA A 246 15.41 5.68 -5.76
N THR A 247 14.84 4.50 -5.95
CA THR A 247 15.33 3.46 -6.87
C THR A 247 14.67 3.55 -8.23
N HIS A 248 13.46 4.11 -8.30
CA HIS A 248 12.67 4.21 -9.52
C HIS A 248 11.89 5.52 -9.57
N SER A 249 11.69 6.01 -10.79
CA SER A 249 10.82 7.13 -11.09
C SER A 249 9.72 6.68 -12.04
N TYR A 250 8.53 7.21 -11.81
CA TYR A 250 7.32 6.95 -12.59
C TYR A 250 6.70 8.29 -12.99
N ILE A 251 5.84 8.24 -14.00
CA ILE A 251 5.19 9.42 -14.54
C ILE A 251 3.71 9.14 -14.84
N VAL A 252 2.88 10.12 -14.53
CA VAL A 252 1.49 10.23 -14.97
C VAL A 252 1.37 11.47 -15.82
N TYR A 253 0.77 11.34 -17.00
CA TYR A 253 0.46 12.47 -17.87
C TYR A 253 -1.03 12.75 -17.76
N SER A 254 -1.38 13.99 -17.49
CA SER A 254 -2.74 14.46 -17.33
C SER A 254 -3.03 15.59 -18.31
N ASP A 255 -4.23 15.63 -18.83
CA ASP A 255 -4.71 16.73 -19.65
C ASP A 255 -5.09 17.90 -18.73
N GLY A 256 -4.39 19.02 -18.89
CA GLY A 256 -4.56 20.21 -18.06
C GLY A 256 -5.82 21.02 -18.39
N ASN A 257 -6.44 20.78 -19.54
CA ASN A 257 -7.70 21.42 -19.93
C ASN A 257 -8.91 20.53 -19.59
N ASN A 258 -8.71 19.21 -19.46
CA ASN A 258 -9.74 18.26 -19.05
C ASN A 258 -9.16 17.08 -18.26
N ASN A 259 -9.20 17.15 -16.94
CA ASN A 259 -8.64 16.10 -16.07
C ASN A 259 -9.32 14.72 -16.21
N ALA A 260 -10.52 14.64 -16.81
CA ALA A 260 -11.20 13.36 -17.06
C ALA A 260 -10.77 12.69 -18.38
N ASN A 261 -9.93 13.35 -19.18
CA ASN A 261 -9.48 12.81 -20.46
C ASN A 261 -8.55 11.60 -20.25
N THR A 262 -8.93 10.46 -20.81
CA THR A 262 -8.14 9.22 -20.80
C THR A 262 -7.69 8.78 -22.20
N SER A 263 -7.86 9.66 -23.19
CA SER A 263 -7.43 9.41 -24.58
C SER A 263 -5.94 9.70 -24.77
N ASN A 264 -5.47 9.64 -26.01
CA ASN A 264 -4.12 10.02 -26.41
C ASN A 264 -4.04 11.36 -27.16
N LEU A 265 -5.13 12.15 -27.11
CA LEU A 265 -5.19 13.50 -27.68
C LEU A 265 -5.48 14.50 -26.57
N LEU A 266 -4.76 15.61 -26.54
CA LEU A 266 -5.04 16.70 -25.62
C LEU A 266 -6.33 17.42 -26.00
N THR A 267 -7.08 17.83 -24.98
CA THR A 267 -8.19 18.76 -25.14
C THR A 267 -7.63 20.14 -25.45
N LEU A 268 -8.02 20.71 -26.59
CA LEU A 268 -7.61 22.06 -26.96
C LEU A 268 -8.22 23.09 -25.99
N ASP A 269 -7.50 24.17 -25.73
CA ASP A 269 -8.03 25.31 -24.98
C ASP A 269 -9.27 25.85 -25.71
N SER A 270 -10.28 26.26 -24.94
CA SER A 270 -11.54 26.83 -25.44
C SER A 270 -11.37 28.00 -26.42
N ARG A 271 -10.25 28.72 -26.35
CA ARG A 271 -9.90 29.84 -27.23
C ARG A 271 -9.32 29.40 -28.58
N SER A 272 -9.03 28.12 -28.77
CA SER A 272 -8.50 27.58 -30.03
C SER A 272 -9.53 27.71 -31.15
N THR A 273 -9.11 28.33 -32.26
CA THR A 273 -9.95 28.60 -33.43
C THR A 273 -9.84 27.52 -34.50
N ALA A 274 -8.72 26.80 -34.58
CA ALA A 274 -8.59 25.63 -35.44
C ALA A 274 -9.58 24.52 -35.03
N LYS A 275 -10.11 23.78 -36.02
CA LYS A 275 -11.03 22.64 -35.81
C LYS A 275 -10.59 21.43 -36.62
N GLY A 276 -11.07 20.26 -36.22
CA GLY A 276 -10.74 18.99 -36.89
C GLY A 276 -9.29 18.54 -36.70
N VAL A 277 -8.58 19.10 -35.72
CA VAL A 277 -7.19 18.77 -35.39
C VAL A 277 -7.10 18.54 -33.88
N GLY A 278 -6.34 17.53 -33.46
CA GLY A 278 -5.94 17.31 -32.08
C GLY A 278 -4.43 17.42 -31.91
N ILE A 279 -3.96 17.55 -30.67
CA ILE A 279 -2.54 17.48 -30.34
C ILE A 279 -2.26 16.13 -29.69
N GLN A 280 -1.28 15.42 -30.21
CA GLN A 280 -0.78 14.15 -29.66
C GLN A 280 0.67 14.34 -29.22
N VAL A 281 1.02 13.77 -28.07
CA VAL A 281 2.41 13.71 -27.61
C VAL A 281 2.89 12.27 -27.72
N VAL A 282 4.05 12.07 -28.30
CA VAL A 282 4.69 10.77 -28.50
C VAL A 282 5.98 10.73 -27.72
N ASP A 283 6.16 9.66 -26.96
CA ASP A 283 7.39 9.36 -26.25
C ASP A 283 8.41 8.75 -27.19
N GLU A 284 9.55 9.41 -27.38
CA GLU A 284 10.57 8.96 -28.32
C GLU A 284 11.27 7.67 -27.87
N THR A 285 11.28 7.39 -26.57
CA THR A 285 11.93 6.19 -26.03
C THR A 285 11.11 4.94 -26.34
N THR A 286 9.78 5.03 -26.23
CA THR A 286 8.89 3.89 -26.48
C THR A 286 8.27 3.92 -27.88
N GLY A 287 8.36 5.04 -28.60
CA GLY A 287 7.68 5.27 -29.87
C GLY A 287 6.15 5.31 -29.75
N ALA A 288 5.61 5.45 -28.54
CA ALA A 288 4.19 5.31 -28.27
C ALA A 288 3.54 6.68 -27.98
N ALA A 289 2.32 6.87 -28.47
CA ALA A 289 1.50 8.01 -28.07
C ALA A 289 1.16 7.92 -26.58
N ILE A 290 1.35 9.02 -25.86
CA ILE A 290 1.02 9.14 -24.45
C ILE A 290 -0.49 8.97 -24.28
N LYS A 291 -0.90 8.16 -23.32
CA LYS A 291 -2.28 8.12 -22.83
C LYS A 291 -2.40 8.97 -21.58
N PHE A 292 -3.41 9.83 -21.56
CA PHE A 292 -3.69 10.68 -20.41
C PHE A 292 -4.43 9.89 -19.32
N ALA A 293 -4.28 10.35 -18.09
CA ALA A 293 -5.01 9.88 -16.92
C ALA A 293 -5.29 11.06 -15.98
N PRO A 294 -6.30 10.97 -15.11
CA PRO A 294 -6.53 11.98 -14.08
C PRO A 294 -5.29 12.19 -13.22
N ILE A 295 -5.08 13.43 -12.78
CA ILE A 295 -4.02 13.78 -11.82
C ILE A 295 -4.20 12.89 -10.58
N PRO A 296 -3.15 12.18 -10.14
CA PRO A 296 -3.26 11.28 -9.01
C PRO A 296 -3.46 12.07 -7.71
N THR A 297 -4.52 11.75 -6.98
CA THR A 297 -4.84 12.37 -5.67
C THR A 297 -4.75 11.39 -4.50
N ALA A 298 -4.67 10.08 -4.78
CA ALA A 298 -4.50 9.07 -3.76
C ALA A 298 -3.08 9.15 -3.18
N GLN A 299 -2.97 8.95 -1.86
CA GLN A 299 -1.68 8.87 -1.16
C GLN A 299 -0.84 7.68 -1.62
N PHE A 300 -1.50 6.61 -2.06
CA PHE A 300 -0.88 5.38 -2.55
C PHE A 300 -1.36 5.07 -3.95
N ILE A 301 -0.42 4.80 -4.84
CA ILE A 301 -0.70 4.52 -6.25
C ILE A 301 -0.08 3.17 -6.61
N LYS A 302 -0.83 2.27 -7.24
CA LYS A 302 -0.26 1.00 -7.71
C LYS A 302 0.71 1.27 -8.84
N VAL A 303 1.86 0.58 -8.84
CA VAL A 303 2.84 0.67 -9.94
C VAL A 303 2.20 0.37 -11.30
N SER A 304 1.22 -0.54 -11.35
CA SER A 304 0.48 -0.89 -12.57
C SER A 304 -0.42 0.22 -13.12
N GLN A 305 -0.66 1.30 -12.37
CA GLN A 305 -1.51 2.43 -12.77
C GLN A 305 -0.71 3.59 -13.36
N VAL A 306 0.63 3.50 -13.36
CA VAL A 306 1.52 4.58 -13.78
C VAL A 306 2.51 4.08 -14.83
N THR A 307 3.12 5.01 -15.55
CA THR A 307 4.14 4.66 -16.55
C THR A 307 5.52 4.69 -15.91
N SER A 308 6.33 3.66 -16.14
CA SER A 308 7.74 3.66 -15.72
C SER A 308 8.49 4.78 -16.46
N PHE A 309 9.07 5.72 -15.71
CA PHE A 309 9.87 6.80 -16.29
C PHE A 309 11.31 6.36 -16.49
N SER A 310 11.97 5.92 -15.41
CA SER A 310 13.33 5.38 -15.44
C SER A 310 13.73 4.75 -14.10
N ALA A 311 14.65 3.79 -14.14
CA ALA A 311 15.37 3.32 -12.96
C ALA A 311 16.39 4.39 -12.52
N VAL A 312 16.45 4.66 -11.23
CA VAL A 312 17.36 5.61 -10.59
C VAL A 312 18.49 4.83 -9.93
N ASN A 313 19.70 4.98 -10.45
CA ASN A 313 20.89 4.30 -9.95
C ASN A 313 22.15 5.15 -10.23
N SER A 314 23.31 4.65 -9.84
CA SER A 314 24.59 5.35 -10.02
C SER A 314 24.92 5.69 -11.48
N ALA A 315 24.45 4.90 -12.45
CA ALA A 315 24.63 5.16 -13.88
C ALA A 315 23.61 6.19 -14.42
N ASN A 316 22.42 6.26 -13.84
CA ASN A 316 21.30 7.09 -14.30
C ASN A 316 21.04 8.29 -13.37
N ARG A 317 22.09 9.05 -13.02
CA ARG A 317 21.94 10.23 -12.15
C ARG A 317 21.38 11.46 -12.86
N TYR A 318 21.47 11.50 -14.17
CA TYR A 318 20.83 12.52 -15.00
C TYR A 318 19.99 11.80 -16.04
N ILE A 319 18.67 11.96 -15.94
CA ILE A 319 17.70 11.21 -16.76
C ILE A 319 17.05 12.20 -17.70
N THR A 320 17.07 11.92 -19.00
CA THR A 320 16.41 12.73 -20.02
C THR A 320 15.45 11.85 -20.81
N ARG A 321 14.21 12.29 -20.97
CA ARG A 321 13.22 11.65 -21.83
C ARG A 321 12.67 12.68 -22.80
N ASN A 322 12.81 12.40 -24.09
CA ASN A 322 12.40 13.28 -25.17
C ASN A 322 11.00 12.91 -25.67
N TYR A 323 10.28 13.93 -26.10
CA TYR A 323 8.92 13.82 -26.60
C TYR A 323 8.78 14.62 -27.87
N THR A 324 8.07 14.04 -28.82
CA THR A 324 7.61 14.71 -30.03
C THR A 324 6.14 15.10 -29.87
N VAL A 325 5.79 16.30 -30.31
CA VAL A 325 4.41 16.79 -30.36
C VAL A 325 3.94 16.80 -31.80
N ASN A 326 2.77 16.21 -32.05
CA ASN A 326 2.19 16.08 -33.38
C ASN A 326 0.80 16.72 -33.44
N TYR A 327 0.48 17.33 -34.57
CA TYR A 327 -0.90 17.54 -34.98
C TYR A 327 -1.47 16.24 -35.53
N VAL A 328 -2.69 15.90 -35.13
CA VAL A 328 -3.42 14.72 -35.62
C VAL A 328 -4.74 15.17 -36.22
N LYS A 329 -5.01 14.77 -37.47
CA LYS A 329 -6.30 15.04 -38.12
C LYS A 329 -7.42 14.27 -37.39
N ASN A 330 -8.38 15.01 -36.88
CA ASN A 330 -9.50 14.51 -36.07
C ASN A 330 -10.84 15.06 -36.58
N GLY A 331 -11.05 14.99 -37.90
CA GLY A 331 -12.25 15.47 -38.60
C GLY A 331 -11.93 16.39 -39.78
N THR A 332 -12.90 17.23 -40.13
CA THR A 332 -12.73 18.24 -41.19
C THR A 332 -11.88 19.40 -40.66
N VAL A 333 -10.68 19.55 -41.21
CA VAL A 333 -9.70 20.54 -40.76
C VAL A 333 -10.09 21.95 -41.20
N THR A 334 -10.14 22.88 -40.24
CA THR A 334 -10.22 24.33 -40.51
C THR A 334 -9.01 25.03 -39.92
N ALA A 335 -8.48 26.02 -40.65
CA ALA A 335 -7.34 26.82 -40.20
C ALA A 335 -7.69 27.65 -38.96
N GLY A 336 -6.66 27.98 -38.19
CA GLY A 336 -6.75 28.80 -36.99
C GLY A 336 -5.60 28.51 -36.04
N ASP A 337 -5.68 29.09 -34.86
CA ASP A 337 -4.73 28.89 -33.78
C ASP A 337 -5.22 27.79 -32.85
N LEU A 338 -4.28 27.11 -32.21
CA LEU A 338 -4.58 26.12 -31.19
C LEU A 338 -3.58 26.22 -30.05
N SER A 339 -4.05 25.85 -28.88
CA SER A 339 -3.20 25.66 -27.70
C SER A 339 -3.78 24.53 -26.87
N ALA A 340 -2.92 23.85 -26.11
CA ALA A 340 -3.34 22.84 -25.15
C ALA A 340 -2.41 22.85 -23.95
N LYS A 341 -2.84 22.20 -22.87
CA LYS A 341 -2.06 22.08 -21.65
C LYS A 341 -1.94 20.62 -21.24
N MET A 342 -0.71 20.18 -20.98
CA MET A 342 -0.42 18.89 -20.36
C MET A 342 0.21 19.13 -19.00
N VAL A 343 -0.15 18.31 -18.02
CA VAL A 343 0.50 18.25 -16.70
C VAL A 343 1.18 16.90 -16.60
N TYR A 344 2.44 16.87 -16.16
CA TYR A 344 3.11 15.62 -15.83
C TYR A 344 3.36 15.56 -14.32
N THR A 345 3.05 14.43 -13.70
CA THR A 345 3.29 14.16 -12.28
C THR A 345 4.36 13.09 -12.16
N LEU A 346 5.45 13.41 -11.48
CA LEU A 346 6.55 12.48 -11.21
C LEU A 346 6.35 11.83 -9.84
N LEU A 347 6.49 10.52 -9.79
CA LEU A 347 6.29 9.70 -8.61
C LEU A 347 7.53 8.83 -8.36
N TYR A 348 7.88 8.58 -7.10
CA TYR A 348 9.17 7.96 -6.75
C TYR A 348 9.01 6.80 -5.77
N ARG A 349 9.84 5.77 -5.93
CA ARG A 349 9.89 4.59 -5.05
C ARG A 349 11.28 4.33 -4.50
#